data_AF-A0A2D8U7C6-F1
#
_entry.id   AF-A0A2D8U7C6-F1
#
_cell.length_a   1.000
_cell.length_b   1.000
_cell.length_c   1.000
_cell.angle_alpha   90.00
_cell.angle_beta   90.00
_cell.angle_gamma   90.00
#
_symmetry.space_group_name_H-M   'P 1'
#
loop_
_entity.id
_entity.type
_entity.pdbx_description
1 polymer ?
#
loop_
_entity_poly.entity_id
_entity_poly.type
_entity_poly.pdbx_seq_one_letter_code
_entity_poly.pdbx_strand_id
1 'polypeptide(L)'
;MNFCGCSGHRTRRKACELSLKSANQNLLANRDVSMLVKVKMPKIGLTTEQVEVTAWLKNVGDTIEHDEILVTVEADKAAYEVPAPSGGKLIEIHAEAGSTINVGDMIAVIQA
;
A
#
# COMPACT_ATOMS: atom_id res chain seq x y z
N MET A 1 -66.25 -28.46 23.88
CA MET A 1 -67.04 -28.58 22.63
C MET A 1 -67.09 -27.22 21.94
N ASN A 2 -66.91 -27.22 20.62
CA ASN A 2 -67.25 -26.20 19.61
C ASN A 2 -66.32 -25.00 19.37
N PHE A 3 -65.30 -25.28 18.55
CA PHE A 3 -64.87 -24.57 17.34
C PHE A 3 -65.76 -23.42 16.81
N CYS A 4 -65.13 -22.30 16.43
CA CYS A 4 -65.02 -21.70 15.07
C CYS A 4 -64.58 -20.22 15.26
N GLY A 5 -63.69 -19.56 14.52
CA GLY A 5 -63.00 -19.79 13.26
C GLY A 5 -62.19 -18.53 12.94
N CYS A 6 -61.04 -18.68 12.28
CA CYS A 6 -60.14 -17.62 11.88
C CYS A 6 -60.77 -16.65 10.87
N SER A 7 -60.43 -15.35 10.95
CA SER A 7 -60.36 -14.36 9.84
C SER A 7 -59.89 -13.03 10.44
N GLY A 8 -58.67 -12.55 10.28
CA GLY A 8 -58.04 -12.21 9.00
C GLY A 8 -58.07 -10.68 8.81
N HIS A 9 -56.88 -10.07 8.80
CA HIS A 9 -56.58 -8.73 8.24
C HIS A 9 -57.07 -7.45 8.97
N ARG A 10 -56.13 -6.80 9.68
CA ARG A 10 -55.88 -5.36 9.44
C ARG A 10 -54.46 -4.93 9.85
N THR A 11 -53.56 -5.17 8.91
CA THR A 11 -52.43 -4.33 8.51
C THR A 11 -52.24 -3.02 9.28
N ARG A 12 -51.17 -2.95 10.09
CA ARG A 12 -50.40 -1.77 10.54
C ARG A 12 -49.71 -2.23 11.83
N ARG A 13 -48.43 -2.56 11.82
CA ARG A 13 -47.35 -1.58 11.78
C ARG A 13 -46.11 -2.28 11.26
N LYS A 14 -45.78 -1.93 10.02
CA LYS A 14 -44.44 -1.78 9.45
C LYS A 14 -43.33 -1.90 10.51
N ALA A 15 -42.99 -3.13 10.87
CA ALA A 15 -41.77 -3.42 11.62
C ALA A 15 -40.65 -3.14 10.62
N CYS A 16 -40.14 -1.91 10.71
CA CYS A 16 -38.77 -1.49 10.50
C CYS A 16 -37.86 -2.50 9.78
N GLU A 17 -38.18 -2.85 8.55
CA GLU A 17 -37.20 -3.34 7.59
C GLU A 17 -36.82 -2.17 6.70
N LEU A 18 -35.51 -2.07 6.46
CA LEU A 18 -34.84 -1.14 5.57
C LEU A 18 -34.68 0.30 6.09
N SER A 19 -33.59 0.55 6.81
CA SER A 19 -32.39 1.09 6.16
C SER A 19 -31.29 1.35 7.19
N LEU A 20 -30.62 0.29 7.64
CA LEU A 20 -29.29 0.37 8.24
C LEU A 20 -28.26 0.14 7.13
N LYS A 21 -28.25 1.01 6.11
CA LYS A 21 -27.02 1.28 5.33
C LYS A 21 -26.30 2.44 5.99
N SER A 22 -26.09 2.34 7.31
CA SER A 22 -25.17 3.23 8.01
C SER A 22 -23.77 2.82 7.59
N ALA A 23 -23.05 3.79 7.04
CA ALA A 23 -21.67 3.70 6.66
C ALA A 23 -20.83 3.09 7.79
N ASN A 24 -20.26 1.92 7.54
CA ASN A 24 -19.03 1.54 8.23
C ASN A 24 -18.19 0.59 7.38
N GLN A 25 -17.79 1.08 6.20
CA GLN A 25 -16.79 0.42 5.35
C GLN A 25 -15.35 0.64 5.86
N ASN A 26 -15.16 0.99 7.14
CA ASN A 26 -13.85 1.41 7.67
C ASN A 26 -13.32 0.50 8.78
N LEU A 27 -13.56 -0.82 8.69
CA LEU A 27 -13.14 -1.80 9.71
C LEU A 27 -12.43 -3.04 9.14
N LEU A 28 -11.67 -2.86 8.06
CA LEU A 28 -10.80 -3.90 7.48
C LEU A 28 -9.35 -3.43 7.26
N ALA A 29 -8.98 -2.22 7.70
CA ALA A 29 -7.74 -1.58 7.29
C ALA A 29 -6.66 -1.51 8.40
N ASN A 30 -6.66 -2.39 9.40
CA ASN A 30 -5.63 -2.29 10.47
C ASN A 30 -5.36 -3.55 11.32
N ARG A 31 -5.28 -4.75 10.74
CA ARG A 31 -4.90 -5.95 11.53
C ARG A 31 -3.74 -6.79 11.02
N ASP A 32 -3.06 -6.34 9.98
CA ASP A 32 -1.66 -6.72 9.79
C ASP A 32 -0.86 -5.47 10.11
N VAL A 33 -0.20 -5.43 11.27
CA VAL A 33 0.75 -4.35 11.59
C VAL A 33 2.04 -4.64 10.83
N SER A 34 1.94 -4.92 9.54
CA SER A 34 3.05 -4.92 8.61
C SER A 34 3.64 -3.53 8.64
N MET A 35 4.88 -3.43 9.12
CA MET A 35 5.58 -2.16 9.16
C MET A 35 5.96 -1.81 7.72
N LEU A 36 5.10 -1.01 7.08
CA LEU A 36 5.34 -0.52 5.74
C LEU A 36 6.48 0.51 5.80
N VAL A 37 7.68 0.06 5.45
CA VAL A 37 8.88 0.89 5.36
C VAL A 37 8.90 1.54 3.98
N LYS A 38 8.75 2.86 3.96
CA LYS A 38 8.82 3.67 2.75
C LYS A 38 10.30 3.92 2.43
N VAL A 39 10.76 3.40 1.29
CA VAL A 39 12.10 3.68 0.77
C VAL A 39 12.04 5.00 0.01
N LYS A 40 12.72 5.99 0.55
CA LYS A 40 12.89 7.29 -0.09
C LYS A 40 14.30 7.39 -0.64
N MET A 41 14.45 8.09 -1.75
CA MET A 41 15.76 8.45 -2.27
C MET A 41 16.50 9.30 -1.21
N PRO A 42 17.64 8.84 -0.65
CA PRO A 42 18.45 9.68 0.22
C PRO A 42 19.05 10.82 -0.59
N LYS A 43 19.36 11.94 0.08
CA LYS A 43 20.02 13.09 -0.54
C LYS A 43 21.47 12.72 -0.91
N ILE A 44 21.70 12.24 -2.12
CA ILE A 44 23.03 12.13 -2.72
C ILE A 44 23.42 13.52 -3.24
N GLY A 45 24.46 14.10 -2.64
CA GLY A 45 24.77 15.52 -2.79
C GLY A 45 25.37 15.86 -4.16
N LEU A 46 24.80 16.88 -4.81
CA LEU A 46 25.44 18.09 -5.38
C LEU A 46 24.51 18.67 -6.45
N THR A 47 23.75 19.72 -6.08
CA THR A 47 22.94 20.62 -6.94
C THR A 47 21.84 20.05 -7.86
N THR A 48 21.81 18.76 -8.14
CA THR A 48 20.82 18.15 -9.04
C THR A 48 19.77 17.41 -8.22
N GLU A 49 18.52 17.84 -8.35
CA GLU A 49 17.36 17.28 -7.63
C GLU A 49 16.74 16.07 -8.35
N GLN A 50 17.29 15.68 -9.49
CA GLN A 50 16.78 14.63 -10.37
C GLN A 50 17.83 13.52 -10.51
N VAL A 51 17.38 12.29 -10.41
CA VAL A 51 18.20 11.07 -10.54
C VAL A 51 17.44 10.07 -11.39
N GLU A 52 18.16 9.23 -12.12
CA GLU A 52 17.56 8.24 -12.99
C GLU A 52 17.74 6.85 -12.41
N VAL A 53 16.67 6.06 -12.39
CA VAL A 53 16.77 4.64 -12.03
C VAL A 53 17.35 3.88 -13.21
N THR A 54 18.55 3.31 -13.09
CA THR A 54 19.17 2.55 -14.17
C THR A 54 18.58 1.15 -14.30
N ALA A 55 18.44 0.44 -13.18
CA ALA A 55 17.93 -0.92 -13.17
C ALA A 55 17.48 -1.35 -11.77
N TRP A 56 16.41 -2.16 -11.74
CA TRP A 56 15.97 -2.85 -10.53
C TRP A 56 16.58 -4.25 -10.48
N LEU A 57 17.21 -4.58 -9.35
CA LEU A 57 17.68 -5.94 -9.08
C LEU A 57 16.60 -6.77 -8.37
N LYS A 58 15.60 -6.10 -7.77
CA LYS A 58 14.50 -6.71 -7.01
C LYS A 58 13.14 -6.34 -7.61
N ASN A 59 12.20 -7.28 -7.57
CA ASN A 59 10.85 -7.13 -8.12
C ASN A 59 9.78 -7.09 -7.03
N VAL A 60 8.59 -6.58 -7.38
CA VAL A 60 7.43 -6.61 -6.47
C VAL A 60 7.13 -8.06 -6.09
N GLY A 61 7.08 -8.33 -4.80
CA GLY A 61 6.86 -9.63 -4.21
C GLY A 61 8.14 -10.36 -3.79
N ASP A 62 9.33 -9.83 -4.08
CA ASP A 62 10.59 -10.46 -3.67
C ASP A 62 10.91 -10.18 -2.19
N THR A 63 11.57 -11.16 -1.55
CA THR A 63 12.06 -11.02 -0.18
C THR A 63 13.43 -10.34 -0.22
N ILE A 64 13.59 -9.30 0.60
CA ILE A 64 14.79 -8.47 0.70
C ILE A 64 15.28 -8.44 2.14
N GLU A 65 16.59 -8.40 2.32
CA GLU A 65 17.22 -8.32 3.64
C GLU A 65 17.65 -6.88 3.95
N HIS A 66 17.98 -6.60 5.21
CA HIS A 66 18.57 -5.30 5.58
C HIS A 66 19.93 -5.14 4.87
N ASP A 67 20.23 -3.93 4.37
CA ASP A 67 21.43 -3.65 3.57
C ASP A 67 21.49 -4.35 2.19
N GLU A 68 20.41 -4.96 1.72
CA GLU A 68 20.35 -5.56 0.37
C GLU A 68 20.16 -4.50 -0.72
N ILE A 69 20.79 -4.70 -1.88
CA ILE A 69 20.70 -3.76 -3.02
C ILE A 69 19.33 -3.92 -3.71
N LEU A 70 18.51 -2.87 -3.67
CA LEU A 70 17.19 -2.86 -4.30
C LEU A 70 17.25 -2.39 -5.76
N VAL A 71 17.94 -1.28 -5.94
CA VAL A 71 17.92 -0.50 -7.18
C VAL A 71 19.22 0.26 -7.35
N THR A 72 19.65 0.38 -8.59
CA THR A 72 20.78 1.21 -8.99
C THR A 72 20.26 2.49 -9.62
N VAL A 73 20.77 3.63 -9.14
CA VAL A 73 20.40 4.96 -9.62
C VAL A 73 21.65 5.68 -10.11
N GLU A 74 21.55 6.40 -11.23
CA GLU A 74 22.62 7.22 -11.76
C GLU A 74 22.29 8.71 -11.59
N ALA A 75 23.28 9.48 -11.14
CA ALA A 75 23.17 10.92 -10.95
C ALA A 75 24.40 11.63 -11.54
N ASP A 76 24.17 12.54 -12.49
CA ASP A 76 25.16 13.31 -13.26
C ASP A 76 26.17 12.45 -14.05
N LYS A 77 27.08 11.77 -13.34
CA LYS A 77 28.06 10.80 -13.86
C LYS A 77 28.44 9.72 -12.84
N ALA A 78 27.66 9.57 -11.78
CA ALA A 78 27.94 8.64 -10.69
C ALA A 78 26.77 7.69 -10.47
N ALA A 79 27.06 6.40 -10.45
CA ALA A 79 26.10 5.38 -10.07
C ALA A 79 26.14 5.20 -8.54
N TYR A 80 24.95 5.24 -7.93
CA TYR A 80 24.72 4.99 -6.53
C TYR A 80 23.75 3.81 -6.38
N GLU A 81 23.95 3.02 -5.35
CA GLU A 81 23.10 1.89 -5.02
C GLU A 81 22.21 2.30 -3.85
N VAL A 82 20.90 2.02 -3.94
CA VAL A 82 19.97 2.29 -2.84
C VAL A 82 19.83 1.00 -2.03
N PRO A 83 20.47 0.92 -0.84
CA PRO A 83 20.30 -0.22 0.04
C PRO A 83 18.93 -0.19 0.71
N ALA A 84 18.41 -1.36 1.04
CA ALA A 84 17.17 -1.48 1.79
C ALA A 84 17.36 -0.99 3.24
N PRO A 85 16.60 0.02 3.71
CA PRO A 85 16.68 0.50 5.10
C PRO A 85 16.17 -0.54 6.11
N SER A 86 15.37 -1.51 5.67
CA SER A 86 14.87 -2.63 6.47
C SER A 86 14.67 -3.85 5.59
N GLY A 87 14.93 -5.04 6.15
CA GLY A 87 14.54 -6.30 5.52
C GLY A 87 13.02 -6.48 5.57
N GLY A 88 12.47 -7.16 4.57
CA GLY A 88 11.04 -7.36 4.39
C GLY A 88 10.69 -7.90 3.01
N LYS A 89 9.47 -7.62 2.54
CA LYS A 89 8.99 -7.98 1.20
C LYS A 89 8.67 -6.72 0.40
N LEU A 90 9.15 -6.61 -0.83
CA LEU A 90 8.79 -5.49 -1.70
C LEU A 90 7.32 -5.62 -2.09
N ILE A 91 6.47 -4.64 -1.72
CA ILE A 91 5.02 -4.73 -2.03
C ILE A 91 4.60 -3.84 -3.19
N GLU A 92 5.33 -2.75 -3.43
CA GLU A 92 4.96 -1.75 -4.42
C GLU A 92 6.18 -0.95 -4.85
N ILE A 93 6.31 -0.73 -6.16
CA ILE A 93 7.32 0.14 -6.77
C ILE A 93 6.58 1.32 -7.40
N HIS A 94 7.00 2.54 -7.09
CA HIS A 94 6.48 3.76 -7.72
C HIS A 94 7.43 4.30 -8.80
N ALA A 95 8.72 3.97 -8.71
CA ALA A 95 9.73 4.40 -9.67
C ALA A 95 10.22 3.21 -10.50
N GLU A 96 9.81 3.11 -11.76
CA GLU A 96 10.23 2.01 -12.64
C GLU A 96 11.70 2.12 -13.08
N ALA A 97 12.26 1.05 -13.66
CA ALA A 97 13.56 1.12 -14.32
C ALA A 97 13.51 2.11 -15.50
N GLY A 98 14.48 3.01 -15.56
CA GLY A 98 14.56 4.10 -16.55
C GLY A 98 13.70 5.32 -16.21
N SER A 99 13.06 5.36 -15.04
CA SER A 99 12.30 6.53 -14.61
C SER A 99 13.19 7.56 -13.90
N THR A 100 12.98 8.83 -14.23
CA THR A 100 13.59 9.96 -13.53
C THR A 100 12.75 10.31 -12.30
N ILE A 101 13.37 10.27 -11.12
CA ILE A 101 12.73 10.63 -9.86
C ILE A 101 13.43 11.82 -9.20
N ASN A 102 12.71 12.49 -8.31
CA ASN A 102 13.27 13.58 -7.53
C ASN A 102 13.90 13.08 -6.23
N VAL A 103 14.89 13.80 -5.73
CA VAL A 103 15.50 13.52 -4.43
C VAL A 103 14.46 13.69 -3.31
N GLY A 104 14.32 12.66 -2.48
CA GLY A 104 13.31 12.59 -1.42
C GLY A 104 11.97 12.02 -1.84
N ASP A 105 11.79 11.69 -3.12
CA ASP A 105 10.60 10.98 -3.60
C ASP A 105 10.57 9.53 -3.11
N MET A 106 9.37 8.95 -3.06
CA MET A 106 9.18 7.56 -2.65
C MET A 106 9.41 6.65 -3.84
N ILE A 107 10.41 5.79 -3.71
CA ILE A 107 10.81 4.86 -4.78
C ILE A 107 10.00 3.57 -4.67
N ALA A 108 9.88 3.03 -3.46
CA ALA A 108 9.19 1.78 -3.19
C ALA A 108 8.69 1.68 -1.74
N VAL A 109 7.80 0.72 -1.52
CA VAL A 109 7.29 0.35 -0.21
C VAL A 109 7.65 -1.10 0.09
N ILE A 110 8.24 -1.30 1.27
CA ILE A 110 8.64 -2.60 1.80
C ILE A 110 7.71 -2.94 2.96
N GLN A 111 7.25 -4.18 3.02
CA GLN A 111 6.56 -4.74 4.19
C GLN A 111 7.59 -5.45 5.08
N ALA A 112 7.90 -4.86 6.23
CA ALA A 112 8.69 -5.49 7.30
C ALA A 112 7.78 -6.18 8.33
#